data_AF-A0AA46A7N3-F1
#
_entry.id   AF-A0AA46A7N3-F1
#
_cell.length_a   1.000
_cell.length_b   1.000
_cell.length_c   1.000
_cell.angle_alpha   90.00
_cell.angle_beta   90.00
_cell.angle_gamma   90.00
#
_symmetry.space_group_name_H-M   'P 1'
#
loop_
_entity.id
_entity.type
_entity.pdbx_description
1 polymer ?
#
loop_
_entity_poly.entity_id
_entity_poly.type
_entity_poly.pdbx_seq_one_letter_code
_entity_poly.pdbx_strand_id
1 'polypeptide(L)'
;MVSRETVRFWVNWFGAHFAACFRRNRPHPNDKWHMGEVVIPIGGVKHWLWRAIDANGDTLDILVQTRRNAKAAKRFLTRLIAQFGQPRVVITDKLRSYTKPIARLAHALDPRPLTDLYDVRHCYRPEHAVHRTRRLRSD
;
A
#
# COMPACT_ATOMS: atom_id res chain seq x y z
N MET A 1 21.18 -27.22 -6.47
CA MET A 1 20.52 -26.00 -7.01
C MET A 1 19.02 -26.26 -7.05
N VAL A 2 18.18 -25.31 -6.61
CA VAL A 2 16.71 -25.43 -6.66
C VAL A 2 16.21 -24.89 -7.99
N SER A 3 15.33 -25.62 -8.68
CA SER A 3 14.77 -25.17 -9.97
C SER A 3 13.66 -24.14 -9.76
N ARG A 4 13.42 -23.28 -10.77
CA ARG A 4 12.31 -22.32 -10.76
C ARG A 4 10.95 -23.01 -10.63
N GLU A 5 10.82 -24.20 -11.21
CA GLU A 5 9.59 -24.99 -11.16
C GLU A 5 9.31 -25.55 -9.77
N THR A 6 10.37 -25.97 -9.06
CA THR A 6 10.26 -26.39 -7.66
C THR A 6 9.77 -25.23 -6.78
N VAL A 7 10.32 -24.02 -6.95
CA VAL A 7 9.86 -22.83 -6.22
C VAL A 7 8.39 -22.50 -6.56
N ARG A 8 8.00 -22.54 -7.84
CA ARG A 8 6.61 -22.32 -8.26
C ARG A 8 5.65 -23.32 -7.62
N PHE A 9 6.03 -24.59 -7.58
CA PHE A 9 5.24 -25.64 -6.97
C PHE A 9 5.04 -25.37 -5.47
N TRP A 10 6.10 -25.00 -4.74
CA TRP A 10 6.00 -24.62 -3.33
C TRP A 10 5.10 -23.39 -3.11
N VAL A 11 5.24 -22.34 -3.92
CA VAL A 11 4.35 -21.16 -3.82
C VAL A 11 2.90 -21.55 -4.03
N ASN A 12 2.59 -22.39 -5.01
CA ASN A 12 1.23 -22.84 -5.27
C ASN A 12 0.68 -23.74 -4.16
N TRP A 13 1.52 -24.60 -3.58
CA TRP A 13 1.12 -25.55 -2.56
C TRP A 13 0.94 -24.88 -1.19
N PHE A 14 1.91 -24.08 -0.78
CA PHE A 14 1.93 -23.48 0.57
C PHE A 14 1.37 -22.06 0.62
N GLY A 15 1.37 -21.33 -0.49
CA GLY A 15 1.08 -19.89 -0.49
C GLY A 15 -0.27 -19.53 0.11
N ALA A 16 -1.31 -20.30 -0.20
CA ALA A 16 -2.65 -20.09 0.35
C ALA A 16 -2.70 -20.32 1.88
N HIS A 17 -2.00 -21.34 2.38
CA HIS A 17 -1.90 -21.63 3.80
C HIS A 17 -1.19 -20.49 4.55
N PHE A 18 -0.01 -20.07 4.07
CA PHE A 18 0.71 -18.95 4.67
C PHE A 18 -0.10 -17.65 4.61
N ALA A 19 -0.74 -17.34 3.49
CA ALA A 19 -1.60 -16.17 3.36
C ALA A 19 -2.78 -16.20 4.34
N ALA A 20 -3.36 -17.37 4.63
CA ALA A 20 -4.39 -17.50 5.66
C ALA A 20 -3.83 -17.26 7.07
N CYS A 21 -2.66 -17.84 7.40
CA CYS A 21 -2.00 -17.63 8.68
C CYS A 21 -1.63 -16.16 8.92
N PHE A 22 -1.07 -15.48 7.91
CA PHE A 22 -0.77 -14.05 7.99
C PHE A 22 -2.03 -13.20 8.19
N ARG A 23 -3.13 -13.52 7.50
CA ARG A 23 -4.40 -12.80 7.69
C ARG A 23 -5.01 -13.02 9.06
N ARG A 24 -4.90 -14.23 9.61
CA ARG A 24 -5.43 -14.58 10.93
C ARG A 24 -4.66 -13.90 12.07
N ASN A 25 -3.34 -13.82 11.94
CA ASN A 25 -2.46 -13.25 12.96
C ASN A 25 -2.20 -11.75 12.75
N ARG A 26 -2.93 -11.12 11.82
CA ARG A 26 -2.72 -9.72 11.49
C ARG A 26 -3.14 -8.85 12.68
N PRO A 27 -2.29 -7.91 13.11
CA PRO A 27 -2.68 -6.84 14.04
C PRO A 27 -3.82 -5.99 13.47
N HIS A 28 -4.46 -5.20 14.33
CA HIS A 28 -5.38 -4.18 13.86
C HIS A 28 -4.63 -3.20 12.93
N PRO A 29 -5.12 -2.94 11.71
CA PRO A 29 -4.40 -2.09 10.78
C PRO A 29 -4.27 -0.66 11.29
N ASN A 30 -3.17 0.00 10.94
CA ASN A 30 -2.98 1.41 11.24
C ASN A 30 -3.99 2.28 10.46
N ASP A 31 -4.36 3.43 11.02
CA ASP A 31 -5.30 4.39 10.41
C ASP A 31 -4.66 5.24 9.29
N LYS A 32 -3.34 5.12 9.09
CA LYS A 32 -2.59 5.73 7.98
C LYS A 32 -2.30 4.68 6.91
N TRP A 33 -2.83 4.91 5.71
CA TRP A 33 -2.69 3.99 4.57
C TRP A 33 -1.79 4.60 3.49
N HIS A 34 -1.00 3.77 2.84
CA HIS A 34 -0.28 4.07 1.62
C HIS A 34 -0.88 3.27 0.47
N MET A 35 -1.31 3.95 -0.58
CA MET A 35 -1.88 3.35 -1.77
C MET A 35 -0.99 3.66 -2.98
N GLY A 36 -0.72 2.65 -3.80
CA GLY A 36 0.07 2.79 -5.01
C GLY A 36 -0.60 2.14 -6.23
N GLU A 37 -0.19 2.56 -7.42
CA GLU A 37 -0.50 1.90 -8.68
C GLU A 37 0.82 1.54 -9.39
N VAL A 38 0.95 0.29 -9.80
CA VAL A 38 2.11 -0.18 -10.55
C VAL A 38 1.62 -0.88 -11.82
N VAL A 39 2.28 -0.63 -12.94
CA VAL A 39 2.02 -1.38 -14.17
C VAL A 39 2.93 -2.61 -14.19
N ILE A 40 2.35 -3.80 -14.26
CA ILE A 40 3.06 -5.07 -14.28
C ILE A 40 2.76 -5.84 -15.59
N PRO A 41 3.77 -6.41 -16.26
CA PRO A 41 3.54 -7.31 -17.40
C PRO A 41 3.21 -8.72 -16.90
N ILE A 42 2.10 -9.30 -17.35
CA ILE A 42 1.72 -10.71 -17.09
C ILE A 42 1.45 -11.36 -18.44
N GLY A 43 2.20 -12.42 -18.77
CA GLY A 43 2.08 -13.09 -20.07
C GLY A 43 2.29 -12.17 -21.27
N GLY A 44 3.14 -11.15 -21.13
CA GLY A 44 3.38 -10.13 -22.17
C GLY A 44 2.32 -9.03 -22.27
N VAL A 45 1.22 -9.11 -21.50
CA VAL A 45 0.16 -8.10 -21.45
C VAL A 45 0.37 -7.16 -20.27
N LYS A 46 0.11 -5.86 -20.46
CA LYS A 46 0.18 -4.87 -19.37
C LYS A 46 -1.04 -4.96 -18.46
N HIS A 47 -0.80 -5.03 -17.16
CA HIS A 47 -1.82 -4.98 -16.11
C HIS A 47 -1.54 -3.82 -15.15
N TRP A 48 -2.60 -3.30 -14.55
CA TRP A 48 -2.57 -2.30 -13.50
C TRP A 48 -2.80 -2.97 -12.16
N LEU A 49 -1.79 -2.93 -11.29
CA LEU A 49 -1.84 -3.40 -9.92
C LEU A 49 -2.05 -2.22 -8.99
N TRP A 50 -3.05 -2.34 -8.13
CA TRP A 50 -3.41 -1.41 -7.07
C TRP A 50 -3.05 -2.08 -5.76
N ARG A 51 -2.27 -1.44 -4.91
CA ARG A 51 -1.87 -1.99 -3.61
C ARG A 51 -2.18 -0.98 -2.52
N ALA A 52 -2.79 -1.45 -1.44
CA ALA A 52 -2.94 -0.69 -0.21
C ALA A 52 -2.15 -1.38 0.91
N ILE A 53 -1.34 -0.59 1.62
CA ILE A 53 -0.64 -1.01 2.83
C ILE A 53 -0.91 -0.01 3.95
N ASP A 54 -0.84 -0.45 5.18
CA ASP A 54 -0.86 0.47 6.31
C ASP A 54 0.55 0.96 6.67
N ALA A 55 0.65 1.90 7.61
CA ALA A 55 1.92 2.49 8.05
C ALA A 55 2.86 1.49 8.75
N ASN A 56 2.35 0.34 9.21
CA ASN A 56 3.18 -0.73 9.78
C ASN A 56 3.77 -1.63 8.70
N GLY A 57 3.34 -1.46 7.45
CA GLY A 57 3.78 -2.25 6.29
C GLY A 57 2.87 -3.44 5.98
N ASP A 58 1.78 -3.63 6.73
CA ASP A 58 0.86 -4.74 6.47
C ASP A 58 0.00 -4.45 5.25
N THR A 59 -0.12 -5.45 4.37
CA THR A 59 -0.90 -5.30 3.14
C THR A 59 -2.39 -5.41 3.43
N LEU A 60 -3.12 -4.33 3.18
CA LEU A 60 -4.58 -4.25 3.34
C LEU A 60 -5.29 -5.05 2.24
N ASP A 61 -5.00 -4.75 0.97
CA ASP A 61 -5.52 -5.49 -0.19
C ASP A 61 -4.68 -5.20 -1.45
N ILE A 62 -4.81 -6.06 -2.46
CA ILE A 62 -4.20 -5.93 -3.79
C ILE A 62 -5.25 -6.22 -4.86
N LEU A 63 -5.37 -5.33 -5.85
CA LEU A 63 -6.26 -5.50 -6.99
C LEU A 63 -5.48 -5.41 -8.30
N VAL A 64 -5.58 -6.43 -9.16
CA VAL A 64 -4.95 -6.45 -10.49
C VAL A 64 -6.02 -6.38 -11.57
N GLN A 65 -5.81 -5.54 -12.59
CA GLN A 65 -6.74 -5.35 -13.69
C GLN A 65 -6.03 -5.21 -15.03
N THR A 66 -6.72 -5.56 -16.12
CA THR A 66 -6.20 -5.39 -17.50
C THR A 66 -6.31 -3.97 -18.03
N ARG A 67 -7.03 -3.06 -17.35
CA ARG A 67 -7.20 -1.66 -17.76
C ARG A 67 -7.21 -0.74 -16.54
N ARG A 68 -6.72 0.48 -16.71
CA ARG A 68 -6.81 1.55 -15.70
C ARG A 68 -8.27 2.02 -15.55
N ASN A 69 -8.89 1.78 -14.38
CA ASN A 69 -10.32 2.03 -14.19
C ASN A 69 -10.63 2.74 -12.86
N ALA A 70 -11.10 3.99 -12.94
CA ALA A 70 -11.49 4.78 -11.76
C ALA A 70 -12.70 4.19 -10.99
N LYS A 71 -13.60 3.46 -11.65
CA LYS A 71 -14.71 2.76 -10.96
C LYS A 71 -14.17 1.62 -10.11
N ALA A 72 -13.15 0.92 -10.60
CA ALA A 72 -12.50 -0.15 -9.84
C ALA A 72 -11.69 0.40 -8.66
N ALA A 73 -10.99 1.52 -8.87
CA ALA A 73 -10.34 2.29 -7.80
C ALA A 73 -11.31 2.62 -6.66
N LYS A 74 -12.49 3.16 -7.01
CA LYS A 74 -13.53 3.51 -6.04
C LYS A 74 -14.01 2.26 -5.30
N ARG A 75 -14.32 1.18 -6.01
CA ARG A 75 -14.75 -0.09 -5.40
C ARG A 75 -13.68 -0.68 -4.47
N PHE A 76 -12.42 -0.59 -4.86
CA PHE A 76 -11.30 -1.03 -4.04
C PHE A 76 -11.23 -0.25 -2.73
N LEU A 77 -11.25 1.09 -2.80
CA LEU A 77 -11.23 1.94 -1.62
C LEU A 77 -12.47 1.77 -0.73
N THR A 78 -13.67 1.65 -1.31
CA THR A 78 -14.91 1.40 -0.54
C THR A 78 -14.85 0.06 0.19
N ARG A 79 -14.30 -1.00 -0.44
CA ARG A 79 -14.12 -2.30 0.23
C ARG A 79 -13.14 -2.20 1.40
N LEU A 80 -12.04 -1.47 1.24
CA LEU A 80 -11.06 -1.24 2.30
C LEU A 80 -11.70 -0.52 3.50
N ILE A 81 -12.46 0.56 3.24
CA ILE A 81 -13.14 1.32 4.30
C ILE A 81 -14.19 0.45 5.01
N ALA A 82 -14.96 -0.34 4.27
CA ALA A 82 -15.96 -1.23 4.86
C ALA A 82 -15.32 -2.32 5.75
N GLN A 83 -14.10 -2.76 5.41
CA GLN A 83 -13.42 -3.84 6.14
C GLN A 83 -12.58 -3.34 7.32
N PHE A 84 -11.90 -2.21 7.16
CA PHE A 84 -10.88 -1.73 8.11
C PHE A 84 -11.25 -0.39 8.77
N GLY A 85 -12.43 0.16 8.46
CA GLY A 85 -12.86 1.46 8.95
C GLY A 85 -12.30 2.62 8.12
N GLN A 86 -12.66 3.84 8.51
CA GLN A 86 -12.21 5.04 7.81
C GLN A 86 -10.75 5.36 8.19
N PRO A 87 -9.83 5.48 7.21
CA PRO A 87 -8.47 5.91 7.51
C PRO A 87 -8.46 7.38 7.91
N ARG A 88 -7.54 7.72 8.82
CA ARG A 88 -7.22 9.11 9.15
C ARG A 88 -6.41 9.76 8.03
N VAL A 89 -5.51 9.02 7.39
CA VAL A 89 -4.63 9.52 6.33
C VAL A 89 -4.49 8.49 5.22
N VAL A 90 -4.55 8.94 3.96
CA VAL A 90 -4.23 8.11 2.78
C VAL A 90 -3.15 8.81 1.96
N ILE A 91 -2.02 8.14 1.79
CA ILE A 91 -0.90 8.61 0.99
C ILE A 91 -0.93 7.90 -0.34
N THR A 92 -0.94 8.66 -1.43
CA THR A 92 -0.79 8.13 -2.79
C THR A 92 0.48 8.68 -3.41
N ASP A 93 1.18 7.90 -4.21
CA ASP A 93 2.03 8.49 -5.25
C ASP A 93 1.12 9.27 -6.21
N LYS A 94 1.55 10.43 -6.73
CA LYS A 94 0.74 11.46 -7.42
C LYS A 94 -0.02 10.98 -8.68
N LEU A 95 -0.91 10.01 -8.55
CA LEU A 95 -1.53 9.28 -9.64
C LEU A 95 -2.94 9.79 -9.89
N ARG A 96 -3.15 10.31 -11.10
CA ARG A 96 -4.41 10.92 -11.57
C ARG A 96 -5.65 10.02 -11.41
N SER A 97 -5.46 8.72 -11.29
CA SER A 97 -6.53 7.71 -11.15
C SER A 97 -7.22 7.75 -9.79
N TYR A 98 -6.52 8.16 -8.73
CA TYR A 98 -7.06 8.25 -7.36
C TYR A 98 -7.72 9.60 -7.07
N THR A 99 -7.37 10.66 -7.81
CA THR A 99 -7.85 12.02 -7.56
C THR A 99 -9.38 12.14 -7.54
N LYS A 100 -10.06 11.60 -8.57
CA LYS A 100 -11.54 11.70 -8.68
C LYS A 100 -12.29 10.81 -7.67
N PRO A 101 -11.91 9.53 -7.47
CA PRO A 101 -12.55 8.68 -6.46
C PRO A 101 -12.42 9.20 -5.03
N ILE A 102 -11.23 9.67 -4.66
CA ILE A 102 -10.94 10.17 -3.31
C ILE A 102 -11.72 11.46 -3.04
N ALA A 103 -11.71 12.44 -3.96
CA ALA A 103 -12.46 13.68 -3.80
C ALA A 103 -13.96 13.41 -3.56
N ARG A 104 -14.55 12.47 -4.30
CA ARG A 104 -15.97 12.09 -4.13
C ARG A 104 -16.27 11.45 -2.78
N LEU A 105 -15.32 10.72 -2.19
CA LEU A 105 -15.49 10.11 -0.88
C LEU A 105 -15.31 11.14 0.24
N ALA A 106 -14.38 12.08 0.07
CA ALA A 106 -14.17 13.19 0.99
C ALA A 106 -15.42 14.05 1.15
N HIS A 107 -16.14 14.33 0.07
CA HIS A 107 -17.40 15.10 0.12
C HIS A 107 -18.58 14.35 0.74
N ALA A 108 -18.51 13.02 0.85
CA ALA A 108 -19.60 12.17 1.34
C ALA A 108 -19.50 11.86 2.84
N LEU A 109 -18.39 12.22 3.48
CA LEU A 109 -18.12 12.01 4.91
C LEU A 109 -17.97 13.42 5.53
N ASP A 110 -18.59 13.64 6.70
CA ASP A 110 -18.67 14.87 7.53
C ASP A 110 -17.48 15.88 7.42
N PRO A 111 -17.63 17.20 7.66
CA PRO A 111 -16.71 18.26 7.23
C PRO A 111 -15.44 18.37 8.08
N ARG A 112 -14.96 17.26 8.67
CA ARG A 112 -13.56 17.19 9.04
C ARG A 112 -12.77 17.15 7.75
N PRO A 113 -11.97 18.19 7.47
CA PRO A 113 -11.32 18.25 6.19
C PRO A 113 -10.41 17.04 6.10
N LEU A 114 -10.63 16.24 5.07
CA LEU A 114 -9.71 15.22 4.59
C LEU A 114 -8.46 15.93 4.02
N THR A 115 -7.95 16.95 4.69
CA THR A 115 -6.83 17.81 4.29
C THR A 115 -5.49 17.19 4.62
N ASP A 116 -5.46 16.21 5.54
CA ASP A 116 -4.25 15.43 5.83
C ASP A 116 -4.04 14.28 4.83
N LEU A 117 -4.95 14.11 3.85
CA LEU A 117 -4.73 13.27 2.67
C LEU A 117 -3.72 13.87 1.67
N TYR A 118 -3.15 15.03 1.99
CA TYR A 118 -2.30 15.81 1.09
C TYR A 118 -0.96 16.21 1.72
N ASP A 119 -0.34 15.39 2.58
CA ASP A 119 1.09 15.60 2.84
C ASP A 119 1.91 15.11 1.65
N VAL A 120 2.07 16.03 0.71
CA VAL A 120 2.91 15.93 -0.49
C VAL A 120 4.40 16.06 -0.15
N ARG A 121 4.79 16.07 1.14
CA ARG A 121 6.18 16.28 1.55
C ARG A 121 6.72 15.08 2.32
N HIS A 122 7.78 14.51 1.76
CA HIS A 122 8.75 13.62 2.40
C HIS A 122 8.28 12.26 2.92
N CYS A 123 8.42 11.23 2.07
CA CYS A 123 8.85 9.89 2.52
C CYS A 123 9.87 9.28 1.52
N TYR A 124 10.82 10.09 1.06
CA TYR A 124 12.22 9.68 1.03
C TYR A 124 12.90 10.56 2.06
N ARG A 125 13.29 9.99 3.20
CA ARG A 125 14.28 10.61 4.09
C ARG A 125 15.24 9.49 4.48
N PRO A 126 16.47 9.46 3.94
CA PRO A 126 17.53 8.70 4.55
C PRO A 126 17.91 9.40 5.87
N GLU A 127 18.67 8.72 6.72
CA GLU A 127 19.23 9.20 7.99
C GLU A 127 18.33 8.91 9.21
N HIS A 128 18.65 7.84 9.94
CA HIS A 128 19.68 7.86 10.99
C HIS A 128 20.06 6.43 11.40
N ALA A 129 21.35 6.09 11.28
CA ALA A 129 22.14 5.35 12.27
C ALA A 129 23.51 4.97 11.70
N VAL A 130 24.52 5.83 11.86
CA VAL A 130 25.87 5.35 12.21
C VAL A 130 26.45 6.29 13.26
N HIS A 131 26.97 5.63 14.28
CA HIS A 131 27.48 6.08 15.55
C HIS A 131 28.34 7.34 15.58
N ARG A 132 28.04 8.12 16.61
CA ARG A 132 28.91 9.06 17.32
C ARG A 132 30.22 8.37 17.72
N THR A 133 31.35 8.80 17.14
CA THR A 133 32.68 8.54 17.72
C THR A 133 33.36 9.87 18.02
N ARG A 134 33.47 10.15 19.31
CA ARG A 134 34.32 11.18 19.90
C ARG A 134 35.78 10.95 19.44
N ARG A 135 36.45 11.95 18.89
CA ARG A 135 37.91 12.04 18.97
C ARG A 135 38.29 13.42 19.48
N LEU A 136 38.93 13.39 20.63
CA LEU A 136 39.71 14.45 21.25
C LEU A 136 40.82 14.90 20.28
N ARG A 137 41.07 16.20 20.22
CA ARG A 137 42.43 16.73 20.28
C ARG A 137 42.42 18.18 20.71
N SER A 138 43.12 18.39 21.82
CA SER A 138 43.59 19.65 22.36
C SER A 138 44.75 20.18 21.52
N ASP A 139 44.97 21.49 21.69
CA ASP A 139 46.14 22.34 21.42
C ASP A 139 46.59 22.55 19.96
#